data_AF-A0A7H9E208-F1
#
_entry.id   AF-A0A7H9E208-F1
#
_cell.length_a   1.000
_cell.length_b   1.000
_cell.length_c   1.000
_cell.angle_alpha   90.00
_cell.angle_beta   90.00
_cell.angle_gamma   90.00
#
_symmetry.space_group_name_H-M   'P 1'
#
loop_
_entity.id
_entity.type
_entity.pdbx_description
1 polymer ?
#
loop_
_entity_poly.entity_id
_entity_poly.type
_entity_poly.pdbx_seq_one_letter_code
_entity_poly.pdbx_strand_id
1 'polypeptide(L)'
;MMSMAIVMAGNDVRAHDDVSALDTGGAGYFYVGLDYSSAFSKIRDFSIRESNGETKAVYPYLKDGKSVKLESHKFDWNTPDPRIGFKDNMLVAMEGSVGYGIGGARVELEIGYERFKTKGIRDSGSKEDEADTVYLLAKELAYDVVTDQADKLTAALAKYKGKDIAQFANAVKITNPTIDGKICRTKSGNSNTSYGQYATETNLSGGSGYAVAVCGGAGGSSGSGSRNEQVFKQFIENTLVGNESKNWPTSTGGKPETNDNAKAVAKDLVEKLTSDEKTIVAGLLAKTIEGGEVVEIRAVSSTSVMVNACYDLLSEGLGVVPYACVGLGGNFVGVVDGHITPKLAYRLKAGLSYQLSPEISAFAGGFYHRVVGDGVYDDLPAQRLVDDTSPAGRTKDTAIANFSMAYVGGEFGVRFAF
;
A
#
# COMPACT_ATOMS: atom_id res chain seq x y z
N MET A 1 -26.35 15.74 14.90
CA MET A 1 -26.35 16.54 16.14
C MET A 1 -26.76 15.62 17.29
N MET A 2 -25.81 15.11 18.04
CA MET A 2 -26.08 14.41 19.31
C MET A 2 -25.28 15.19 20.35
N SER A 3 -25.99 16.00 21.12
CA SER A 3 -25.44 16.82 22.19
C SER A 3 -25.42 15.97 23.45
N MET A 4 -24.23 15.68 23.99
CA MET A 4 -24.08 14.98 25.26
C MET A 4 -23.84 16.04 26.33
N ALA A 5 -24.93 16.54 26.89
CA ALA A 5 -24.91 17.43 28.05
C ALA A 5 -24.80 16.55 29.31
N ILE A 6 -23.67 16.62 30.01
CA ILE A 6 -23.52 16.06 31.34
C ILE A 6 -24.03 17.10 32.34
N VAL A 7 -25.16 16.81 32.96
CA VAL A 7 -25.72 17.54 34.09
C VAL A 7 -24.99 17.08 35.35
N MET A 8 -24.18 17.94 35.95
CA MET A 8 -23.72 17.75 37.34
C MET A 8 -24.76 18.36 38.27
N ALA A 9 -25.53 17.52 38.96
CA ALA A 9 -26.32 17.92 40.11
C ALA A 9 -25.39 17.95 41.33
N GLY A 10 -25.28 19.13 41.95
CA GLY A 10 -24.49 19.33 43.16
C GLY A 10 -25.10 18.63 44.37
N ASN A 11 -24.22 18.15 45.24
CA ASN A 11 -24.51 17.99 46.66
C ASN A 11 -23.48 18.83 47.43
N ASP A 12 -24.00 19.71 48.29
CA ASP A 12 -23.27 20.51 49.26
C ASP A 12 -22.24 19.69 50.05
N VAL A 13 -20.97 20.09 49.96
CA VAL A 13 -19.98 19.83 51.02
C VAL A 13 -19.42 21.18 51.43
N ARG A 14 -19.74 21.57 52.67
CA ARG A 14 -19.30 22.82 53.30
C ARG A 14 -17.78 22.83 53.47
N ALA A 15 -17.19 23.96 53.14
CA ALA A 15 -15.79 24.31 53.35
C ALA A 15 -15.37 24.22 54.83
N HIS A 16 -14.14 23.76 55.05
CA HIS A 16 -13.38 24.08 56.24
C HIS A 16 -12.04 24.68 55.78
N ASP A 17 -11.82 25.94 56.16
CA ASP A 17 -10.64 26.74 55.84
C ASP A 17 -9.37 26.27 56.57
N ASP A 18 -8.24 26.67 55.98
CA ASP A 18 -6.86 26.73 56.50
C ASP A 18 -6.10 25.41 56.72
N VAL A 19 -5.46 24.91 55.65
CA VAL A 19 -4.13 24.27 55.78
C VAL A 19 -3.29 24.67 54.58
N SER A 20 -2.15 25.30 54.87
CA SER A 20 -1.02 25.47 53.95
C SER A 20 -0.72 24.13 53.27
N ALA A 21 -0.64 24.11 51.94
CA ALA A 21 -0.35 22.93 51.11
C ALA A 21 1.12 22.47 51.22
N LEU A 22 1.63 22.37 52.45
CA LEU A 22 3.01 22.03 52.73
C LEU A 22 3.14 21.25 54.05
N ASP A 23 2.24 20.28 54.29
CA ASP A 23 2.48 19.05 55.08
C ASP A 23 1.16 18.24 55.19
N THR A 24 0.74 17.53 54.14
CA THR A 24 -0.34 16.53 54.25
C THR A 24 0.02 15.25 53.49
N GLY A 25 0.66 14.32 54.20
CA GLY A 25 0.52 12.92 53.88
C GLY A 25 -0.94 12.49 54.09
N GLY A 26 -1.75 12.37 53.03
CA GLY A 26 -2.94 11.52 53.09
C GLY A 26 -4.19 11.91 52.28
N ALA A 27 -4.35 13.14 51.79
CA ALA A 27 -5.53 13.50 51.00
C ALA A 27 -5.22 13.38 49.49
N GLY A 28 -5.79 12.37 48.85
CA GLY A 28 -5.72 12.26 47.39
C GLY A 28 -6.71 13.20 46.70
N TYR A 29 -6.40 13.60 45.47
CA TYR A 29 -7.17 14.56 44.68
C TYR A 29 -7.45 14.02 43.28
N PHE A 30 -8.60 14.38 42.71
CA PHE A 30 -8.89 14.11 41.30
C PHE A 30 -8.49 15.31 40.45
N TYR A 31 -8.18 15.08 39.18
CA TYR A 31 -7.97 16.16 38.24
C TYR A 31 -8.36 15.78 36.81
N VAL A 32 -8.61 16.81 36.02
CA VAL A 32 -8.76 16.71 34.57
C VAL A 32 -7.63 17.49 33.90
N GLY A 33 -6.97 16.86 32.94
CA GLY A 33 -5.91 17.45 32.13
C GLY A 33 -6.36 17.66 30.68
N LEU A 34 -5.90 18.75 30.09
CA LEU A 34 -5.97 18.99 28.66
C LEU A 34 -4.59 19.43 28.18
N ASP A 35 -4.08 18.75 27.16
CA ASP A 35 -2.79 19.08 26.58
C ASP A 35 -2.78 19.01 25.06
N TYR A 36 -1.81 19.73 24.53
CA TYR A 36 -1.49 19.81 23.13
C TYR A 36 -0.14 19.14 22.90
N SER A 37 -0.10 18.16 21.99
CA SER A 37 1.05 17.26 21.83
C SER A 37 1.61 17.25 20.41
N SER A 38 2.51 18.19 20.10
CA SER A 38 3.22 18.15 18.81
C SER A 38 4.05 16.87 18.67
N ALA A 39 3.87 16.11 17.58
CA ALA A 39 4.47 14.79 17.41
C ALA A 39 5.27 14.66 16.10
N PHE A 40 6.54 14.31 16.23
CA PHE A 40 7.44 13.95 15.14
C PHE A 40 7.34 12.46 14.83
N SER A 41 7.08 12.15 13.57
CA SER A 41 6.85 10.78 13.12
C SER A 41 8.15 9.97 13.11
N LYS A 42 8.11 8.79 13.72
CA LYS A 42 9.13 7.73 13.57
C LYS A 42 8.51 6.46 12.99
N ILE A 43 7.57 6.62 12.05
CA ILE A 43 7.05 5.50 11.24
C ILE A 43 8.14 5.08 10.25
N ARG A 44 8.53 3.81 10.30
CA ARG A 44 9.64 3.26 9.51
C ARG A 44 9.27 1.95 8.83
N ASP A 45 10.03 1.64 7.79
CA ASP A 45 10.01 0.37 7.08
C ASP A 45 8.61 0.04 6.52
N PHE A 46 7.91 1.08 6.06
CA PHE A 46 6.58 0.95 5.49
C PHE A 46 6.62 0.15 4.18
N SER A 47 5.82 -0.91 4.14
CA SER A 47 5.57 -1.72 2.96
C SER A 47 4.10 -2.11 2.92
N ILE A 48 3.58 -2.38 1.73
CA ILE A 48 2.21 -2.83 1.53
C ILE A 48 2.17 -3.89 0.44
N ARG A 49 1.31 -4.90 0.62
CA ARG A 49 1.08 -5.99 -0.33
C ARG A 49 -0.35 -6.50 -0.23
N GLU A 50 -0.81 -7.22 -1.23
CA GLU A 50 -2.06 -7.95 -1.20
C GLU A 50 -2.04 -9.04 -0.13
N SER A 51 -3.21 -9.36 0.44
CA SER A 51 -3.34 -10.40 1.46
C SER A 51 -3.11 -11.82 0.95
N ASN A 52 -3.10 -12.03 -0.36
CA ASN A 52 -2.70 -13.30 -1.00
C ASN A 52 -1.17 -13.44 -1.10
N GLY A 53 -0.40 -12.38 -0.88
CA GLY A 53 1.06 -12.37 -0.99
C GLY A 53 1.60 -12.36 -2.43
N GLU A 54 0.77 -12.11 -3.44
CA GLU A 54 1.17 -12.16 -4.85
C GLU A 54 1.82 -10.85 -5.35
N THR A 55 1.71 -9.75 -4.58
CA THR A 55 2.32 -8.47 -4.95
C THR A 55 3.83 -8.59 -5.11
N LYS A 56 4.32 -8.16 -6.27
CA LYS A 56 5.74 -8.09 -6.59
C LYS A 56 6.30 -6.68 -6.45
N ALA A 57 5.49 -5.66 -6.76
CA ALA A 57 5.87 -4.27 -6.62
C ALA A 57 4.65 -3.37 -6.40
N VAL A 58 4.91 -2.22 -5.77
CA VAL A 58 3.93 -1.16 -5.55
C VAL A 58 4.20 -0.02 -6.53
N TYR A 59 3.17 0.46 -7.22
CA TYR A 59 3.30 1.55 -8.19
C TYR A 59 2.41 2.75 -7.82
N PRO A 60 2.94 3.98 -7.76
CA PRO A 60 2.15 5.15 -7.40
C PRO A 60 1.29 5.63 -8.57
N TYR A 61 0.19 6.32 -8.27
CA TYR A 61 -0.67 6.91 -9.28
C TYR A 61 -0.01 8.11 -10.00
N LEU A 62 -0.27 8.26 -11.31
CA LEU A 62 0.20 9.38 -12.12
C LEU A 62 -0.65 10.63 -11.85
N LYS A 63 -0.01 11.69 -11.36
CA LYS A 63 -0.63 13.01 -11.22
C LYS A 63 -1.04 13.57 -12.59
N ASP A 64 -2.34 13.50 -12.92
CA ASP A 64 -2.89 13.99 -14.20
C ASP A 64 -3.88 15.17 -14.04
N GLY A 65 -4.05 15.69 -12.82
CA GLY A 65 -4.89 16.87 -12.53
C GLY A 65 -6.38 16.65 -12.77
N LYS A 66 -6.83 15.41 -13.00
CA LYS A 66 -8.24 15.02 -13.12
C LYS A 66 -8.66 14.23 -11.87
N SER A 67 -9.96 14.02 -11.70
CA SER A 67 -10.49 13.10 -10.69
C SER A 67 -9.77 11.75 -10.78
N VAL A 68 -9.37 11.19 -9.64
CA VAL A 68 -8.71 9.88 -9.58
C VAL A 68 -9.60 8.82 -10.24
N LYS A 69 -9.06 8.17 -11.28
CA LYS A 69 -9.71 7.04 -11.96
C LYS A 69 -8.77 5.85 -11.87
N LEU A 70 -9.20 4.79 -11.19
CA LEU A 70 -8.38 3.59 -10.97
C LEU A 70 -8.29 2.73 -12.22
N GLU A 71 -7.68 3.27 -13.26
CA GLU A 71 -7.41 2.63 -14.54
C GLU A 71 -5.94 2.21 -14.61
N SER A 72 -5.66 1.02 -15.11
CA SER A 72 -4.31 0.44 -15.15
C SER A 72 -3.20 1.33 -15.76
N HIS A 73 -3.52 2.13 -16.78
CA HIS A 73 -2.56 3.01 -17.46
C HIS A 73 -2.31 4.34 -16.73
N LYS A 74 -3.00 4.59 -15.61
CA LYS A 74 -2.85 5.79 -14.78
C LYS A 74 -1.84 5.62 -13.66
N PHE A 75 -1.09 4.52 -13.64
CA PHE A 75 -0.04 4.26 -12.65
C PHE A 75 1.36 4.45 -13.25
N ASP A 76 2.29 4.91 -12.42
CA ASP A 76 3.67 5.15 -12.81
C ASP A 76 4.49 3.87 -12.76
N TRP A 77 4.39 3.08 -13.83
CA TRP A 77 5.13 1.82 -14.01
C TRP A 77 6.67 1.97 -14.02
N ASN A 78 7.19 3.20 -14.07
CA ASN A 78 8.64 3.46 -14.07
C ASN A 78 9.21 3.66 -12.66
N THR A 79 8.36 3.83 -11.65
CA THR A 79 8.78 4.06 -10.25
C THR A 79 8.25 2.93 -9.35
N PRO A 80 8.77 1.70 -9.47
CA PRO A 80 8.38 0.60 -8.58
C PRO A 80 8.86 0.87 -7.15
N ASP A 81 8.06 0.43 -6.18
CA ASP A 81 8.33 0.48 -4.75
C ASP A 81 8.78 1.86 -4.26
N PRO A 82 7.95 2.91 -4.46
CA PRO A 82 8.29 4.24 -3.98
C PRO A 82 8.41 4.25 -2.46
N ARG A 83 9.33 5.04 -1.93
CA ARG A 83 9.46 5.21 -0.47
C ARG A 83 8.25 5.99 0.07
N ILE A 84 7.34 5.29 0.73
CA ILE A 84 6.19 5.89 1.41
C ILE A 84 6.65 6.43 2.76
N GLY A 85 6.70 7.76 2.91
CA GLY A 85 7.06 8.44 4.14
C GLY A 85 5.87 9.14 4.77
N PHE A 86 6.00 9.56 6.03
CA PHE A 86 4.97 10.29 6.76
C PHE A 86 5.50 11.61 7.32
N LYS A 87 4.66 12.65 7.29
CA LYS A 87 4.91 13.98 7.84
C LYS A 87 4.71 13.98 9.35
N ASP A 88 5.34 14.95 9.99
CA ASP A 88 5.15 15.22 11.42
C ASP A 88 3.76 15.82 11.65
N ASN A 89 3.18 15.52 12.81
CA ASN A 89 1.89 16.05 13.24
C ASN A 89 2.13 17.23 14.20
N MET A 90 2.24 18.43 13.62
CA MET A 90 2.50 19.67 14.37
C MET A 90 1.25 20.48 14.68
N LEU A 91 0.02 20.01 14.41
CA LEU A 91 -1.19 20.84 14.52
C LEU A 91 -2.41 20.11 15.09
N VAL A 92 -2.55 18.79 14.90
CA VAL A 92 -3.78 18.05 15.23
C VAL A 92 -3.46 16.95 16.23
N ALA A 93 -3.12 17.34 17.44
CA ALA A 93 -2.85 16.42 18.54
C ALA A 93 -3.32 17.08 19.84
N MET A 94 -4.53 16.71 20.25
CA MET A 94 -5.12 17.11 21.51
C MET A 94 -5.29 15.84 22.34
N GLU A 95 -4.89 15.93 23.59
CA GLU A 95 -5.03 14.85 24.56
C GLU A 95 -5.89 15.33 25.72
N GLY A 96 -6.78 14.43 26.15
CA GLY A 96 -7.57 14.63 27.35
C GLY A 96 -7.17 13.57 28.36
N SER A 97 -6.99 13.97 29.61
CA SER A 97 -6.68 13.05 30.69
C SER A 97 -7.58 13.26 31.91
N VAL A 98 -7.84 12.17 32.63
CA VAL A 98 -8.45 12.18 33.95
C VAL A 98 -7.50 11.45 34.88
N GLY A 99 -7.15 12.07 35.99
CA GLY A 99 -6.16 11.52 36.90
C GLY A 99 -6.56 11.57 38.37
N TYR A 100 -5.84 10.79 39.15
CA TYR A 100 -5.90 10.77 40.61
C TYR A 100 -4.47 10.85 41.15
N GLY A 101 -4.23 11.80 42.05
CA GLY A 101 -2.92 12.01 42.69
C GLY A 101 -2.98 11.76 44.19
N ILE A 102 -1.89 11.20 44.75
CA ILE A 102 -1.67 11.12 46.19
C ILE A 102 -0.17 11.33 46.49
N GLY A 103 0.13 12.38 47.26
CA GLY A 103 1.52 12.81 47.44
C GLY A 103 2.19 13.14 46.10
N GLY A 104 3.38 12.57 45.86
CA GLY A 104 4.09 12.71 44.58
C GLY A 104 3.68 11.70 43.50
N ALA A 105 2.83 10.72 43.80
CA ALA A 105 2.42 9.70 42.83
C ALA A 105 1.07 10.08 42.18
N ARG A 106 0.95 9.86 40.87
CA ARG A 106 -0.29 10.10 40.12
C ARG A 106 -0.58 8.97 39.15
N VAL A 107 -1.86 8.67 38.94
CA VAL A 107 -2.33 7.76 37.88
C VAL A 107 -3.21 8.57 36.94
N GLU A 108 -2.93 8.53 35.64
CA GLU A 108 -3.67 9.25 34.59
C GLU A 108 -4.23 8.25 33.58
N LEU A 109 -5.53 8.35 33.29
CA LEU A 109 -6.12 7.80 32.09
C LEU A 109 -6.10 8.89 31.02
N GLU A 110 -5.43 8.63 29.90
CA GLU A 110 -5.21 9.59 28.83
C GLU A 110 -5.73 9.05 27.51
N ILE A 111 -6.40 9.91 26.75
CA ILE A 111 -6.88 9.64 25.41
C ILE A 111 -6.31 10.68 24.47
N GLY A 112 -5.60 10.22 23.44
CA GLY A 112 -4.97 11.08 22.43
C GLY A 112 -5.37 10.68 21.02
N TYR A 113 -5.27 11.64 20.10
CA TYR A 113 -5.41 11.40 18.67
C TYR A 113 -4.29 12.07 17.90
N GLU A 114 -3.56 11.30 17.10
CA GLU A 114 -2.52 11.78 16.20
C GLU A 114 -2.77 11.35 14.76
N ARG A 115 -2.44 12.23 13.81
CA ARG A 115 -2.58 11.94 12.38
C ARG A 115 -1.31 12.30 11.62
N PHE A 116 -0.61 11.30 11.11
CA PHE A 116 0.62 11.44 10.33
C PHE A 116 0.31 11.31 8.84
N LYS A 117 0.21 12.43 8.13
CA LYS A 117 -0.09 12.46 6.69
C LYS A 117 1.05 11.85 5.86
N THR A 118 0.76 11.26 4.72
CA THR A 118 1.80 10.80 3.80
C THR A 118 2.63 11.96 3.23
N LYS A 119 3.91 11.69 2.98
CA LYS A 119 4.81 12.58 2.25
C LYS A 119 4.59 12.33 0.76
N GLY A 120 4.36 13.40 -0.01
CA GLY A 120 4.30 13.30 -1.46
C GLY A 120 5.61 12.72 -2.01
N ILE A 121 5.50 11.84 -3.01
CA ILE A 121 6.64 11.13 -3.61
C ILE A 121 7.50 12.07 -4.45
N ARG A 122 6.90 13.16 -4.97
CA ARG A 122 7.55 14.13 -5.85
C ARG A 122 7.63 15.48 -5.15
N ASP A 123 8.83 15.81 -4.70
CA ASP A 123 9.14 17.02 -3.92
C ASP A 123 9.08 18.28 -4.79
N SER A 124 8.03 19.11 -4.66
CA SER A 124 8.11 20.57 -4.83
C SER A 124 6.79 21.27 -4.47
N GLY A 125 6.67 21.72 -3.23
CA GLY A 125 6.03 23.01 -2.87
C GLY A 125 4.57 23.30 -3.25
N SER A 126 3.78 22.35 -3.75
CA SER A 126 2.37 22.56 -4.10
C SER A 126 1.49 21.54 -3.37
N LYS A 127 0.23 21.93 -3.13
CA LYS A 127 -0.76 21.25 -2.27
C LYS A 127 -0.71 19.73 -2.36
N GLU A 128 -0.88 19.06 -1.22
CA GLU A 128 -1.06 17.61 -1.14
C GLU A 128 -2.20 17.20 -2.08
N ASP A 129 -1.86 16.55 -3.19
CA ASP A 129 -2.84 16.08 -4.17
C ASP A 129 -3.20 14.63 -3.85
N GLU A 130 -4.49 14.29 -3.93
CA GLU A 130 -5.01 12.95 -3.61
C GLU A 130 -4.30 11.83 -4.39
N ALA A 131 -3.75 12.13 -5.57
CA ALA A 131 -2.96 11.22 -6.39
C ALA A 131 -1.71 10.64 -5.69
N ASP A 132 -1.05 11.40 -4.80
CA ASP A 132 0.17 10.94 -4.11
C ASP A 132 -0.12 9.89 -3.02
N THR A 133 -1.39 9.57 -2.81
CA THR A 133 -1.86 8.64 -1.77
C THR A 133 -2.34 7.31 -2.34
N VAL A 134 -2.39 7.16 -3.67
CA VAL A 134 -2.98 5.99 -4.34
C VAL A 134 -1.88 5.10 -4.93
N TYR A 135 -1.94 3.81 -4.60
CA TYR A 135 -0.92 2.83 -4.94
C TYR A 135 -1.54 1.57 -5.54
N LEU A 136 -1.04 1.12 -6.69
CA LEU A 136 -1.36 -0.17 -7.29
C LEU A 136 -0.42 -1.24 -6.75
N LEU A 137 -0.99 -2.33 -6.28
CA LEU A 137 -0.31 -3.56 -5.89
C LEU A 137 -0.24 -4.46 -7.13
N ALA A 138 0.89 -4.41 -7.83
CA ALA A 138 1.07 -5.15 -9.07
C ALA A 138 1.71 -6.52 -8.85
N LYS A 139 1.34 -7.45 -9.72
CA LYS A 139 1.75 -8.86 -9.68
C LYS A 139 2.86 -9.16 -10.68
N GLU A 140 3.16 -10.44 -10.84
CA GLU A 140 4.36 -10.98 -11.48
C GLU A 140 4.47 -10.65 -12.97
N LEU A 141 3.41 -10.82 -13.77
CA LEU A 141 3.47 -10.56 -15.22
C LEU A 141 3.74 -9.08 -15.51
N ALA A 142 2.99 -8.18 -14.86
CA ALA A 142 3.16 -6.75 -15.07
C ALA A 142 4.57 -6.29 -14.66
N TYR A 143 5.04 -6.73 -13.50
CA TYR A 143 6.38 -6.42 -12.98
C TYR A 143 7.50 -6.97 -13.88
N ASP A 144 7.42 -8.24 -14.28
CA ASP A 144 8.47 -8.89 -15.05
C ASP A 144 8.60 -8.31 -16.47
N VAL A 145 7.51 -7.80 -17.07
CA VAL A 145 7.56 -7.10 -18.36
C VAL A 145 8.31 -5.79 -18.27
N VAL A 146 8.03 -4.95 -17.27
CA VAL A 146 8.68 -3.62 -17.15
C VAL A 146 10.10 -3.68 -16.60
N THR A 147 10.50 -4.81 -16.01
CA THR A 147 11.85 -5.05 -15.46
C THR A 147 12.71 -5.97 -16.34
N ASP A 148 12.28 -6.23 -17.58
CA ASP A 148 13.01 -7.02 -18.58
C ASP A 148 13.35 -8.46 -18.14
N GLN A 149 12.52 -9.07 -17.30
CA GLN A 149 12.75 -10.41 -16.74
C GLN A 149 12.18 -11.52 -17.62
N ALA A 150 12.70 -11.70 -18.84
CA ALA A 150 12.14 -12.63 -19.84
C ALA A 150 11.94 -14.07 -19.32
N ASP A 151 12.89 -14.61 -18.54
CA ASP A 151 12.79 -15.98 -18.00
C ASP A 151 11.73 -16.11 -16.90
N LYS A 152 11.62 -15.10 -16.01
CA LYS A 152 10.58 -15.07 -14.97
C LYS A 152 9.20 -14.86 -15.59
N LEU A 153 9.10 -13.95 -16.55
CA LEU A 153 7.89 -13.72 -17.33
C LEU A 153 7.45 -14.99 -18.07
N THR A 154 8.38 -15.75 -18.64
CA THR A 154 8.10 -17.05 -19.27
C THR A 154 7.47 -18.02 -18.27
N ALA A 155 8.10 -18.17 -17.10
CA ALA A 155 7.62 -19.06 -16.04
C ALA A 155 6.25 -18.62 -15.50
N ALA A 156 6.03 -17.31 -15.35
CA ALA A 156 4.78 -16.73 -14.88
C ALA A 156 3.67 -16.93 -15.92
N LEU A 157 3.88 -16.56 -17.19
CA LEU A 157 2.94 -16.75 -18.30
C LEU A 157 2.50 -18.20 -18.45
N ALA A 158 3.42 -19.16 -18.23
CA ALA A 158 3.12 -20.58 -18.31
C ALA A 158 2.14 -21.08 -17.23
N LYS A 159 1.95 -20.34 -16.14
CA LYS A 159 0.96 -20.66 -15.08
C LYS A 159 -0.49 -20.35 -15.50
N TYR A 160 -0.67 -19.54 -16.55
CA TYR A 160 -1.99 -19.09 -17.01
C TYR A 160 -2.52 -19.95 -18.16
N LYS A 161 -3.84 -20.04 -18.25
CA LYS A 161 -4.49 -20.83 -19.31
C LYS A 161 -4.47 -20.04 -20.63
N GLY A 162 -4.46 -20.77 -21.75
CA GLY A 162 -4.49 -20.14 -23.08
C GLY A 162 -5.67 -19.15 -23.28
N LYS A 163 -6.81 -19.39 -22.62
CA LYS A 163 -7.95 -18.47 -22.63
C LYS A 163 -7.63 -17.09 -22.03
N ASP A 164 -6.81 -17.03 -20.99
CA ASP A 164 -6.44 -15.78 -20.30
C ASP A 164 -5.49 -14.98 -21.21
N ILE A 165 -4.58 -15.68 -21.90
CA ILE A 165 -3.68 -15.11 -22.91
C ILE A 165 -4.44 -14.59 -24.13
N ALA A 166 -5.46 -15.32 -24.58
CA ALA A 166 -6.33 -14.89 -25.67
C ALA A 166 -7.09 -13.60 -25.31
N GLN A 167 -7.56 -13.48 -24.06
CA GLN A 167 -8.19 -12.26 -23.56
C GLN A 167 -7.21 -11.07 -23.56
N PHE A 168 -5.99 -11.27 -23.06
CA PHE A 168 -4.93 -10.27 -23.10
C PHE A 168 -4.61 -9.81 -24.53
N ALA A 169 -4.41 -10.75 -25.45
CA ALA A 169 -4.11 -10.44 -26.83
C ALA A 169 -5.24 -9.67 -27.54
N ASN A 170 -6.50 -10.01 -27.25
CA ASN A 170 -7.65 -9.24 -27.74
C ASN A 170 -7.62 -7.79 -27.21
N ALA A 171 -7.25 -7.58 -25.95
CA ALA A 171 -7.10 -6.25 -25.38
C ALA A 171 -5.93 -5.48 -26.02
N VAL A 172 -4.78 -6.13 -26.27
CA VAL A 172 -3.64 -5.53 -26.99
C VAL A 172 -4.07 -5.10 -28.39
N LYS A 173 -4.74 -5.97 -29.15
CA LYS A 173 -5.24 -5.68 -30.50
C LYS A 173 -6.18 -4.48 -30.54
N ILE A 174 -7.10 -4.38 -29.59
CA ILE A 174 -8.09 -3.29 -29.54
C ILE A 174 -7.43 -1.97 -29.16
N THR A 175 -6.54 -1.99 -28.17
CA THR A 175 -5.98 -0.76 -27.58
C THR A 175 -4.73 -0.27 -28.31
N ASN A 176 -3.89 -1.19 -28.78
CA ASN A 176 -2.57 -0.91 -29.35
C ASN A 176 -2.22 -1.86 -30.51
N PRO A 177 -2.82 -1.68 -31.71
CA PRO A 177 -2.54 -2.50 -32.88
C PRO A 177 -1.06 -2.55 -33.29
N THR A 178 -0.29 -1.48 -33.01
CA THR A 178 1.15 -1.43 -33.25
C THR A 178 1.91 -2.45 -32.40
N ILE A 179 1.50 -2.64 -31.13
CA ILE A 179 2.09 -3.62 -30.22
C ILE A 179 1.72 -5.05 -30.68
N ASP A 180 0.45 -5.28 -31.02
CA ASP A 180 -0.01 -6.56 -31.60
C ASP A 180 0.86 -6.96 -32.82
N GLY A 181 1.18 -6.01 -33.69
CA GLY A 181 2.01 -6.22 -34.88
C GLY A 181 3.49 -6.55 -34.61
N LYS A 182 3.99 -6.37 -33.39
CA LYS A 182 5.39 -6.64 -33.01
C LYS A 182 5.58 -8.02 -32.38
N ILE A 183 4.53 -8.59 -31.81
CA ILE A 183 4.58 -9.83 -31.03
C ILE A 183 4.20 -11.00 -31.92
N CYS A 184 4.87 -12.15 -31.72
CA CYS A 184 4.62 -13.38 -32.46
C CYS A 184 4.65 -13.16 -33.97
N ARG A 185 5.60 -12.37 -34.45
CA ARG A 185 5.75 -12.12 -35.88
C ARG A 185 6.38 -13.34 -36.57
N THR A 186 5.62 -14.02 -37.42
CA THR A 186 6.10 -15.20 -38.16
C THR A 186 7.26 -14.86 -39.07
N LYS A 187 8.19 -15.81 -39.25
CA LYS A 187 9.42 -15.60 -40.02
C LYS A 187 9.38 -16.36 -41.35
N SER A 188 10.20 -15.91 -42.29
CA SER A 188 10.47 -16.65 -43.52
C SER A 188 11.40 -17.83 -43.28
N GLY A 189 11.22 -18.92 -44.03
CA GLY A 189 12.08 -20.11 -43.94
C GLY A 189 13.32 -20.08 -44.83
N ASN A 190 13.28 -19.34 -45.94
CA ASN A 190 14.42 -19.12 -46.84
C ASN A 190 14.17 -17.99 -47.86
N SER A 191 12.92 -17.76 -48.26
CA SER A 191 12.53 -16.68 -49.18
C SER A 191 11.94 -15.49 -48.43
N ASN A 192 12.36 -14.26 -48.74
CA ASN A 192 11.79 -13.03 -48.16
C ASN A 192 10.32 -12.75 -48.59
N THR A 193 9.66 -13.72 -49.21
CA THR A 193 8.34 -13.60 -49.82
C THR A 193 7.33 -14.62 -49.29
N SER A 194 7.72 -15.52 -48.39
CA SER A 194 6.82 -16.51 -47.79
C SER A 194 7.14 -16.76 -46.32
N TYR A 195 6.16 -16.45 -45.47
CA TYR A 195 6.24 -16.53 -44.02
C TYR A 195 5.47 -17.74 -43.49
N GLY A 196 5.81 -18.16 -42.27
CA GLY A 196 5.01 -19.13 -41.52
C GLY A 196 3.54 -18.70 -41.44
N GLN A 197 2.64 -19.68 -41.43
CA GLN A 197 1.20 -19.50 -41.29
C GLN A 197 0.75 -20.20 -40.02
N TYR A 198 0.14 -19.46 -39.09
CA TYR A 198 -0.37 -20.03 -37.85
C TYR A 198 -1.43 -21.08 -38.11
N ALA A 199 -1.29 -22.20 -37.41
CA ALA A 199 -2.15 -23.37 -37.50
C ALA A 199 -2.15 -24.11 -36.16
N THR A 200 -3.05 -25.09 -36.02
CA THR A 200 -3.17 -25.83 -34.76
C THR A 200 -2.05 -26.85 -34.49
N GLU A 201 -1.18 -27.10 -35.47
CA GLU A 201 -0.01 -27.96 -35.35
C GLU A 201 1.09 -27.49 -36.32
N THR A 202 2.34 -27.51 -35.88
CA THR A 202 3.51 -27.21 -36.72
C THR A 202 3.75 -28.37 -37.69
N ASN A 203 3.70 -28.08 -38.99
CA ASN A 203 4.00 -29.04 -40.05
C ASN A 203 4.88 -28.40 -41.13
N LEU A 204 6.18 -28.72 -41.06
CA LEU A 204 7.22 -28.27 -41.99
C LEU A 204 7.71 -29.40 -42.91
N SER A 205 6.85 -30.40 -43.18
CA SER A 205 7.22 -31.63 -43.91
C SER A 205 8.02 -31.35 -45.18
N GLY A 206 9.16 -32.04 -45.34
CA GLY A 206 10.00 -31.98 -46.53
C GLY A 206 10.58 -30.59 -46.87
N GLY A 207 10.53 -29.62 -45.94
CA GLY A 207 10.95 -28.24 -46.19
C GLY A 207 9.95 -27.40 -47.01
N SER A 208 8.78 -27.95 -47.38
CA SER A 208 7.76 -27.24 -48.16
C SER A 208 6.53 -26.83 -47.33
N GLY A 209 6.38 -27.34 -46.11
CA GLY A 209 5.29 -26.97 -45.21
C GLY A 209 5.48 -25.60 -44.55
N TYR A 210 4.39 -24.86 -44.31
CA TYR A 210 4.41 -23.51 -43.72
C TYR A 210 3.56 -23.38 -42.46
N ALA A 211 2.87 -24.45 -42.05
CA ALA A 211 2.05 -24.45 -40.85
C ALA A 211 2.95 -24.38 -39.60
N VAL A 212 2.72 -23.37 -38.76
CA VAL A 212 3.46 -23.18 -37.51
C VAL A 212 2.49 -23.02 -36.34
N ALA A 213 2.79 -23.67 -35.21
CA ALA A 213 2.07 -23.51 -33.96
C ALA A 213 2.91 -22.83 -32.86
N VAL A 214 4.13 -22.41 -33.21
CA VAL A 214 5.05 -21.67 -32.33
C VAL A 214 4.97 -20.18 -32.65
N CYS A 215 4.77 -19.34 -31.64
CA CYS A 215 4.86 -17.88 -31.71
C CYS A 215 6.19 -17.45 -32.35
N GLY A 216 6.11 -16.69 -33.44
CA GLY A 216 7.27 -16.27 -34.22
C GLY A 216 7.93 -17.37 -35.06
N GLY A 217 7.21 -18.48 -35.29
CA GLY A 217 7.68 -19.62 -36.07
C GLY A 217 8.02 -19.28 -37.52
N ALA A 218 9.01 -19.99 -38.06
CA ALA A 218 9.43 -19.87 -39.47
C ALA A 218 8.73 -20.89 -40.35
N GLY A 219 8.33 -20.47 -41.55
CA GLY A 219 7.81 -21.39 -42.57
C GLY A 219 8.89 -22.29 -43.19
N GLY A 220 8.48 -23.12 -44.15
CA GLY A 220 9.40 -23.95 -44.93
C GLY A 220 10.31 -23.15 -45.88
N SER A 221 11.29 -23.85 -46.45
CA SER A 221 12.33 -23.29 -47.32
C SER A 221 12.01 -23.40 -48.82
N SER A 222 11.04 -24.23 -49.24
CA SER A 222 10.82 -24.56 -50.67
C SER A 222 9.36 -24.73 -51.10
N GLY A 223 8.41 -23.99 -50.49
CA GLY A 223 7.00 -23.97 -50.92
C GLY A 223 6.38 -22.57 -50.87
N SER A 224 5.05 -22.47 -50.78
CA SER A 224 4.33 -21.19 -50.70
C SER A 224 3.55 -21.07 -49.40
N GLY A 225 4.01 -20.19 -48.51
CA GLY A 225 3.34 -19.84 -47.26
C GLY A 225 2.48 -18.59 -47.34
N SER A 226 2.28 -17.94 -46.20
CA SER A 226 1.61 -16.63 -46.14
C SER A 226 2.49 -15.57 -46.82
N ARG A 227 1.87 -14.72 -47.65
CA ARG A 227 2.57 -13.58 -48.30
C ARG A 227 2.91 -12.46 -47.32
N ASN A 228 2.18 -12.40 -46.21
CA ASN A 228 2.37 -11.41 -45.15
C ASN A 228 2.76 -12.12 -43.85
N GLU A 229 3.57 -11.45 -43.03
CA GLU A 229 3.81 -11.87 -41.66
C GLU A 229 2.48 -11.94 -40.90
N GLN A 230 2.28 -13.02 -40.15
CA GLN A 230 1.22 -13.12 -39.17
C GLN A 230 1.77 -12.72 -37.80
N VAL A 231 0.90 -12.17 -36.96
CA VAL A 231 1.27 -11.54 -35.69
C VAL A 231 0.42 -12.12 -34.55
N PHE A 232 0.45 -11.49 -33.38
CA PHE A 232 -0.11 -12.05 -32.15
C PHE A 232 -1.60 -12.41 -32.26
N LYS A 233 -2.43 -11.53 -32.82
CA LYS A 233 -3.82 -11.85 -33.19
C LYS A 233 -3.97 -13.19 -33.91
N GLN A 234 -3.24 -13.43 -35.00
CA GLN A 234 -3.39 -14.64 -35.80
C GLN A 234 -2.85 -15.87 -35.06
N PHE A 235 -1.84 -15.69 -34.21
CA PHE A 235 -1.40 -16.74 -33.29
C PHE A 235 -2.56 -17.17 -32.39
N ILE A 236 -3.26 -16.23 -31.74
CA ILE A 236 -4.43 -16.58 -30.92
C ILE A 236 -5.54 -17.23 -31.75
N GLU A 237 -5.96 -16.58 -32.85
CA GLU A 237 -7.12 -16.99 -33.65
C GLU A 237 -6.94 -18.38 -34.28
N ASN A 238 -5.72 -18.72 -34.73
CA ASN A 238 -5.46 -19.95 -35.50
C ASN A 238 -4.70 -21.04 -34.72
N THR A 239 -4.06 -20.69 -33.59
CA THR A 239 -3.21 -21.62 -32.82
C THR A 239 -3.83 -22.00 -31.48
N LEU A 240 -4.51 -21.06 -30.81
CA LEU A 240 -5.16 -21.23 -29.49
C LEU A 240 -6.68 -21.48 -29.61
N VAL A 241 -7.07 -22.29 -30.61
CA VAL A 241 -8.48 -22.52 -30.99
C VAL A 241 -9.27 -23.25 -29.91
N GLY A 242 -10.55 -22.87 -29.72
CA GLY A 242 -11.57 -23.74 -29.09
C GLY A 242 -11.79 -23.58 -27.58
N ASN A 243 -11.53 -22.39 -27.00
CA ASN A 243 -11.68 -22.11 -25.56
C ASN A 243 -10.79 -22.95 -24.61
N GLU A 244 -9.79 -23.68 -25.13
CA GLU A 244 -8.88 -24.49 -24.31
C GLU A 244 -7.42 -24.38 -24.75
N SER A 245 -6.51 -24.73 -23.83
CA SER A 245 -5.04 -24.64 -23.83
C SER A 245 -4.27 -25.28 -25.00
N LYS A 246 -4.90 -25.52 -26.16
CA LYS A 246 -4.19 -26.08 -27.31
C LYS A 246 -3.06 -25.15 -27.70
N ASN A 247 -1.84 -25.68 -27.75
CA ASN A 247 -0.60 -24.94 -27.99
C ASN A 247 -0.22 -23.90 -26.92
N TRP A 248 -0.75 -23.95 -25.69
CA TRP A 248 -0.28 -23.12 -24.57
C TRP A 248 -0.06 -23.91 -23.29
N PRO A 249 1.07 -23.72 -22.59
CA PRO A 249 2.22 -22.84 -22.94
C PRO A 249 3.19 -23.47 -23.96
N THR A 250 2.95 -24.71 -24.38
CA THR A 250 3.81 -25.49 -25.28
C THR A 250 3.08 -25.77 -26.59
N SER A 251 3.77 -25.63 -27.72
CA SER A 251 3.26 -25.88 -29.06
C SER A 251 3.10 -27.38 -29.37
N THR A 252 2.42 -27.69 -30.49
CA THR A 252 2.21 -29.04 -31.01
C THR A 252 2.86 -29.16 -32.39
N GLY A 253 3.38 -30.34 -32.72
CA GLY A 253 3.99 -30.65 -34.02
C GLY A 253 5.44 -30.19 -34.14
N GLY A 254 6.14 -30.70 -35.16
CA GLY A 254 7.57 -30.45 -35.34
C GLY A 254 8.42 -31.03 -34.20
N LYS A 255 9.19 -30.18 -33.51
CA LYS A 255 9.99 -30.53 -32.33
C LYS A 255 9.64 -29.56 -31.19
N PRO A 256 8.52 -29.78 -30.48
CA PRO A 256 8.08 -28.87 -29.43
C PRO A 256 9.07 -28.87 -28.26
N GLU A 257 9.37 -27.70 -27.74
CA GLU A 257 10.14 -27.53 -26.51
C GLU A 257 9.21 -27.10 -25.38
N THR A 258 9.48 -27.55 -24.15
CA THR A 258 8.66 -27.16 -23.00
C THR A 258 8.56 -25.63 -22.88
N ASN A 259 7.33 -25.14 -22.83
CA ASN A 259 6.97 -23.73 -22.73
C ASN A 259 7.46 -22.85 -23.89
N ASP A 260 7.72 -23.41 -25.07
CA ASP A 260 8.21 -22.67 -26.24
C ASP A 260 7.37 -21.44 -26.61
N ASN A 261 6.04 -21.52 -26.53
CA ASN A 261 5.13 -20.41 -26.81
C ASN A 261 5.16 -19.35 -25.71
N ALA A 262 5.15 -19.74 -24.43
CA ALA A 262 5.31 -18.79 -23.33
C ALA A 262 6.67 -18.07 -23.42
N LYS A 263 7.74 -18.80 -23.76
CA LYS A 263 9.09 -18.26 -23.95
C LYS A 263 9.16 -17.28 -25.11
N ALA A 264 8.57 -17.63 -26.24
CA ALA A 264 8.55 -16.77 -27.42
C ALA A 264 7.75 -15.48 -27.18
N VAL A 265 6.58 -15.57 -26.54
CA VAL A 265 5.77 -14.39 -26.16
C VAL A 265 6.53 -13.51 -25.18
N ALA A 266 7.06 -14.08 -24.09
CA ALA A 266 7.84 -13.31 -23.10
C ALA A 266 9.02 -12.59 -23.73
N LYS A 267 9.75 -13.28 -24.61
CA LYS A 267 10.88 -12.71 -25.36
C LYS A 267 10.46 -11.53 -26.23
N ASP A 268 9.36 -11.67 -26.98
CA ASP A 268 8.89 -10.58 -27.82
C ASP A 268 8.42 -9.36 -26.99
N LEU A 269 7.73 -9.60 -25.87
CA LEU A 269 7.30 -8.53 -24.95
C LEU A 269 8.49 -7.75 -24.36
N VAL A 270 9.58 -8.43 -24.02
CA VAL A 270 10.76 -7.81 -23.40
C VAL A 270 11.71 -7.21 -24.43
N GLU A 271 11.95 -7.88 -25.57
CA GLU A 271 12.99 -7.47 -26.53
C GLU A 271 12.48 -6.61 -27.68
N LYS A 272 11.20 -6.67 -28.04
CA LYS A 272 10.66 -5.97 -29.22
C LYS A 272 9.91 -4.69 -28.90
N LEU A 273 9.52 -4.52 -27.64
CA LEU A 273 8.77 -3.37 -27.17
C LEU A 273 9.70 -2.29 -26.60
N THR A 274 9.34 -1.03 -26.79
CA THR A 274 9.99 0.09 -26.09
C THR A 274 9.56 0.12 -24.62
N SER A 275 10.25 0.92 -23.79
CA SER A 275 9.85 1.11 -22.38
C SER A 275 8.39 1.57 -22.26
N ASP A 276 7.97 2.54 -23.07
CA ASP A 276 6.60 3.04 -23.07
C ASP A 276 5.58 1.94 -23.45
N GLU A 277 5.88 1.15 -24.48
CA GLU A 277 5.04 0.02 -24.88
C GLU A 277 4.94 -1.06 -23.79
N LYS A 278 6.02 -1.29 -23.02
CA LYS A 278 6.02 -2.21 -21.88
C LYS A 278 5.11 -1.73 -20.76
N THR A 279 5.10 -0.42 -20.45
CA THR A 279 4.17 0.12 -19.43
C THR A 279 2.71 -0.08 -19.82
N ILE A 280 2.39 0.05 -21.11
CA ILE A 280 1.04 -0.22 -21.63
C ILE A 280 0.71 -1.71 -21.47
N VAL A 281 1.64 -2.59 -21.85
CA VAL A 281 1.46 -4.05 -21.71
C VAL A 281 1.29 -4.45 -20.24
N ALA A 282 2.06 -3.88 -19.32
CA ALA A 282 1.94 -4.15 -17.89
C ALA A 282 0.55 -3.79 -17.35
N GLY A 283 0.04 -2.62 -17.74
CA GLY A 283 -1.35 -2.23 -17.42
C GLY A 283 -2.37 -3.21 -17.99
N LEU A 284 -2.21 -3.66 -19.24
CA LEU A 284 -3.08 -4.65 -19.86
C LEU A 284 -3.01 -6.03 -19.17
N LEU A 285 -1.84 -6.47 -18.73
CA LEU A 285 -1.65 -7.73 -18.01
C LEU A 285 -2.33 -7.70 -16.63
N ALA A 286 -2.15 -6.61 -15.88
CA ALA A 286 -2.84 -6.40 -14.61
C ALA A 286 -4.37 -6.38 -14.81
N LYS A 287 -4.85 -5.70 -15.85
CA LYS A 287 -6.27 -5.56 -16.18
C LYS A 287 -6.95 -6.85 -16.65
N THR A 288 -6.25 -7.69 -17.41
CA THR A 288 -6.89 -8.79 -18.17
C THR A 288 -6.55 -10.18 -17.65
N ILE A 289 -5.40 -10.34 -16.98
CA ILE A 289 -4.91 -11.64 -16.53
C ILE A 289 -4.81 -11.72 -15.01
N GLU A 290 -4.01 -10.85 -14.40
CA GLU A 290 -3.59 -11.02 -13.01
C GLU A 290 -4.56 -10.43 -11.99
N GLY A 291 -5.35 -9.44 -12.40
CA GLY A 291 -6.03 -8.52 -11.50
C GLY A 291 -5.07 -7.48 -10.95
N GLY A 292 -5.61 -6.35 -10.49
CA GLY A 292 -4.85 -5.31 -9.81
C GLY A 292 -5.66 -4.77 -8.63
N GLU A 293 -5.03 -4.72 -7.46
CA GLU A 293 -5.60 -4.12 -6.27
C GLU A 293 -4.96 -2.76 -6.01
N VAL A 294 -5.79 -1.80 -5.63
CA VAL A 294 -5.38 -0.42 -5.37
C VAL A 294 -5.69 -0.09 -3.92
N VAL A 295 -4.73 0.53 -3.24
CA VAL A 295 -4.89 1.00 -1.88
C VAL A 295 -4.63 2.51 -1.82
N GLU A 296 -5.47 3.20 -1.07
CA GLU A 296 -5.33 4.63 -0.81
C GLU A 296 -4.85 4.85 0.64
N ILE A 297 -3.64 5.39 0.79
CA ILE A 297 -2.96 5.65 2.07
C ILE A 297 -2.77 7.16 2.21
N ARG A 298 -3.77 7.83 2.80
CA ARG A 298 -3.72 9.29 3.02
C ARG A 298 -2.89 9.68 4.23
N ALA A 299 -2.99 8.88 5.29
CA ALA A 299 -2.33 9.12 6.56
C ALA A 299 -2.30 7.83 7.37
N VAL A 300 -1.35 7.75 8.31
CA VAL A 300 -1.45 6.82 9.43
C VAL A 300 -1.99 7.60 10.63
N SER A 301 -3.18 7.23 11.11
CA SER A 301 -3.78 7.78 12.32
C SER A 301 -3.56 6.86 13.51
N SER A 302 -3.55 7.45 14.70
CA SER A 302 -3.43 6.78 15.99
C SER A 302 -4.43 7.39 16.94
N THR A 303 -5.32 6.57 17.50
CA THR A 303 -6.07 6.95 18.70
C THR A 303 -5.51 6.15 19.86
N SER A 304 -4.87 6.81 20.82
CA SER A 304 -4.25 6.18 21.97
C SER A 304 -5.18 6.22 23.17
N VAL A 305 -5.20 5.14 23.95
CA VAL A 305 -5.85 5.05 25.26
C VAL A 305 -4.82 4.49 26.22
N MET A 306 -4.30 5.35 27.10
CA MET A 306 -3.13 5.09 27.93
C MET A 306 -3.47 5.20 29.41
N VAL A 307 -2.93 4.29 30.21
CA VAL A 307 -2.89 4.42 31.67
C VAL A 307 -1.46 4.74 32.05
N ASN A 308 -1.22 5.97 32.50
CA ASN A 308 0.08 6.47 32.90
C ASN A 308 0.21 6.43 34.42
N ALA A 309 1.33 5.90 34.91
CA ALA A 309 1.79 6.08 36.28
C ALA A 309 2.87 7.17 36.27
N CYS A 310 2.62 8.26 36.98
CA CYS A 310 3.48 9.44 37.05
C CYS A 310 4.03 9.62 38.46
N TYR A 311 5.23 10.18 38.53
CA TYR A 311 5.86 10.59 39.79
C TYR A 311 6.43 12.00 39.65
N ASP A 312 6.05 12.84 40.61
CA ASP A 312 6.47 14.22 40.74
C ASP A 312 7.66 14.28 41.70
N LEU A 313 8.82 14.65 41.18
CA LEU A 313 10.04 14.82 41.97
C LEU A 313 9.97 16.18 42.67
N LEU A 314 9.67 16.17 43.96
CA LEU A 314 9.66 17.38 44.78
C LEU A 314 11.06 17.99 44.79
N SER A 315 11.17 19.23 44.33
CA SER A 315 12.38 20.05 44.42
C SER A 315 12.13 21.16 45.42
N GLU A 316 12.96 21.25 46.47
CA GLU A 316 12.90 22.37 47.41
C GLU A 316 13.26 23.68 46.69
N GLY A 317 12.40 24.70 46.81
CA GLY A 317 12.75 26.10 46.53
C GLY A 317 12.38 26.71 45.17
N LEU A 318 11.81 25.97 44.21
CA LEU A 318 11.23 26.54 42.99
C LEU A 318 9.78 26.04 42.83
N GLY A 319 8.83 26.91 42.47
CA GLY A 319 7.44 26.54 42.14
C GLY A 319 7.29 25.66 40.88
N VAL A 320 8.35 24.94 40.49
CA VAL A 320 8.45 24.05 39.35
C VAL A 320 8.77 22.65 39.86
N VAL A 321 7.93 21.68 39.50
CA VAL A 321 8.02 20.28 39.92
C VAL A 321 8.33 19.40 38.71
N PRO A 322 9.55 18.84 38.62
CA PRO A 322 9.85 17.83 37.61
C PRO A 322 8.95 16.61 37.76
N TYR A 323 8.54 16.01 36.63
CA TYR A 323 7.76 14.77 36.63
C TYR A 323 8.27 13.79 35.59
N ALA A 324 8.03 12.51 35.84
CA ALA A 324 8.23 11.43 34.89
C ALA A 324 7.04 10.46 34.94
N CYS A 325 6.63 9.96 33.78
CA CYS A 325 5.54 9.00 33.66
C CYS A 325 5.93 7.80 32.80
N VAL A 326 5.38 6.65 33.16
CA VAL A 326 5.39 5.42 32.36
C VAL A 326 3.95 5.00 32.14
N GLY A 327 3.58 4.87 30.87
CA GLY A 327 2.24 4.54 30.42
C GLY A 327 2.18 3.24 29.65
N LEU A 328 1.13 2.47 29.88
CA LEU A 328 0.78 1.28 29.12
C LEU A 328 -0.67 1.40 28.65
N GLY A 329 -0.94 0.92 27.43
CA GLY A 329 -2.27 1.07 26.87
C GLY A 329 -2.42 0.45 25.49
N GLY A 330 -3.43 0.92 24.78
CA GLY A 330 -3.76 0.48 23.42
C GLY A 330 -3.76 1.64 22.44
N ASN A 331 -3.40 1.35 21.20
CA ASN A 331 -3.55 2.24 20.06
C ASN A 331 -4.50 1.61 19.04
N PHE A 332 -5.46 2.40 18.59
CA PHE A 332 -6.28 2.12 17.44
C PHE A 332 -5.63 2.79 16.23
N VAL A 333 -4.95 2.02 15.39
CA VAL A 333 -4.16 2.53 14.26
C VAL A 333 -4.98 2.43 12.98
N GLY A 334 -5.14 3.54 12.26
CA GLY A 334 -5.78 3.58 10.95
C GLY A 334 -4.75 3.83 9.84
N VAL A 335 -4.76 3.00 8.80
CA VAL A 335 -3.85 3.11 7.64
C VAL A 335 -4.62 3.50 6.37
N VAL A 336 -5.80 2.93 6.21
CA VAL A 336 -6.76 3.21 5.14
C VAL A 336 -8.03 3.75 5.79
N ASP A 337 -8.69 4.72 5.16
CA ASP A 337 -9.88 5.35 5.72
C ASP A 337 -10.96 4.29 6.04
N GLY A 338 -11.46 4.31 7.28
CA GLY A 338 -12.52 3.40 7.75
C GLY A 338 -12.04 2.07 8.34
N HIS A 339 -10.74 1.76 8.30
CA HIS A 339 -10.19 0.53 8.90
C HIS A 339 -9.26 0.84 10.07
N ILE A 340 -9.43 0.11 11.17
CA ILE A 340 -8.73 0.35 12.44
C ILE A 340 -8.19 -0.97 12.98
N THR A 341 -6.89 -1.02 13.24
CA THR A 341 -6.22 -2.17 13.85
C THR A 341 -5.82 -1.83 15.29
N PRO A 342 -6.36 -2.53 16.31
CA PRO A 342 -5.93 -2.35 17.68
C PRO A 342 -4.55 -2.99 17.92
N LYS A 343 -3.66 -2.25 18.57
CA LYS A 343 -2.33 -2.69 18.98
C LYS A 343 -2.05 -2.25 20.42
N LEU A 344 -1.15 -2.93 21.11
CA LEU A 344 -0.67 -2.47 22.41
C LEU A 344 0.36 -1.36 22.23
N ALA A 345 0.50 -0.49 23.21
CA ALA A 345 1.48 0.58 23.19
C ALA A 345 2.01 0.90 24.58
N TYR A 346 3.17 1.54 24.61
CA TYR A 346 3.68 2.20 25.80
C TYR A 346 4.07 3.63 25.50
N ARG A 347 3.97 4.46 26.54
CA ARG A 347 4.32 5.88 26.49
C ARG A 347 5.24 6.22 27.64
N LEU A 348 6.25 7.03 27.36
CA LEU A 348 7.14 7.59 28.38
C LEU A 348 7.01 9.10 28.29
N LYS A 349 6.76 9.77 29.42
CA LYS A 349 6.68 11.24 29.50
C LYS A 349 7.68 11.74 30.54
N ALA A 350 8.28 12.89 30.29
CA ALA A 350 9.09 13.58 31.29
C ALA A 350 9.03 15.08 31.05
N GLY A 351 8.89 15.86 32.12
CA GLY A 351 8.72 17.29 31.98
C GLY A 351 8.75 18.04 33.30
N LEU A 352 8.22 19.25 33.26
CA LEU A 352 8.11 20.16 34.38
C LEU A 352 6.64 20.58 34.54
N SER A 353 6.17 20.64 35.77
CA SER A 353 4.87 21.16 36.14
C SER A 353 5.06 22.46 36.94
N TYR A 354 4.30 23.50 36.63
CA TYR A 354 4.29 24.77 37.35
C TYR A 354 2.92 24.96 37.99
N GLN A 355 2.90 25.16 39.30
CA GLN A 355 1.65 25.38 40.03
C GLN A 355 1.24 26.85 39.92
N LEU A 356 0.09 27.11 39.26
CA LEU A 356 -0.47 28.46 39.09
C LEU A 356 -1.35 28.84 40.29
N SER A 357 -2.15 27.89 40.76
CA SER A 357 -2.94 27.95 41.99
C SER A 357 -2.99 26.56 42.63
N PRO A 358 -3.54 26.39 43.85
CA PRO A 358 -3.72 25.06 44.45
C PRO A 358 -4.48 24.08 43.55
N GLU A 359 -5.41 24.57 42.73
CA GLU A 359 -6.29 23.80 41.86
C GLU A 359 -5.77 23.73 40.40
N ILE A 360 -4.92 24.68 39.97
CA ILE A 360 -4.50 24.79 38.57
C ILE A 360 -2.99 24.63 38.45
N SER A 361 -2.56 23.68 37.61
CA SER A 361 -1.15 23.53 37.23
C SER A 361 -0.98 23.54 35.72
N ALA A 362 0.06 24.21 35.23
CA ALA A 362 0.49 24.12 33.84
C ALA A 362 1.66 23.13 33.76
N PHE A 363 1.81 22.42 32.65
CA PHE A 363 2.93 21.52 32.44
C PHE A 363 3.47 21.59 31.02
N ALA A 364 4.77 21.31 30.91
CA ALA A 364 5.46 21.18 29.64
C ALA A 364 6.42 20.00 29.72
N GLY A 365 6.46 19.17 28.68
CA GLY A 365 7.25 17.95 28.69
C GLY A 365 7.59 17.43 27.31
N GLY A 366 8.39 16.37 27.29
CA GLY A 366 8.64 15.56 26.11
C GLY A 366 8.11 14.15 26.34
N PHE A 367 7.66 13.52 25.26
CA PHE A 367 7.18 12.15 25.31
C PHE A 367 7.74 11.28 24.19
N TYR A 368 7.80 9.98 24.46
CA TYR A 368 8.05 8.93 23.48
C TYR A 368 6.87 7.96 23.51
N HIS A 369 6.26 7.74 22.36
CA HIS A 369 5.18 6.78 22.18
C HIS A 369 5.61 5.68 21.23
N ARG A 370 5.36 4.42 21.60
CA ARG A 370 5.64 3.26 20.75
C ARG A 370 4.49 2.29 20.74
N VAL A 371 4.06 1.96 19.52
CA VAL A 371 3.16 0.84 19.27
C VAL A 371 3.99 -0.45 19.26
N VAL A 372 3.53 -1.43 20.02
CA VAL A 372 4.16 -2.74 20.21
C VAL A 372 3.47 -3.76 19.33
N GLY A 373 4.26 -4.61 18.68
CA GLY A 373 3.77 -5.70 17.85
C GLY A 373 4.78 -6.07 16.77
N ASP A 374 4.33 -6.96 15.89
CA ASP A 374 5.01 -7.42 14.68
C ASP A 374 5.03 -6.38 13.55
N GLY A 375 4.37 -5.24 13.75
CA GLY A 375 4.22 -4.19 12.74
C GLY A 375 3.27 -4.56 11.60
N VAL A 376 2.53 -5.66 11.71
CA VAL A 376 1.59 -6.12 10.67
C VAL A 376 0.22 -5.49 10.88
N TYR A 377 -0.34 -4.91 9.81
CA TYR A 377 -1.67 -4.32 9.76
C TYR A 377 -2.42 -4.97 8.60
N ASP A 378 -3.31 -5.88 8.95
CA ASP A 378 -4.02 -6.81 8.09
C ASP A 378 -5.47 -6.36 7.80
N ASP A 379 -6.06 -7.02 6.79
CA ASP A 379 -7.42 -6.76 6.30
C ASP A 379 -7.68 -5.31 5.88
N LEU A 380 -6.64 -4.62 5.39
CA LEU A 380 -6.79 -3.25 4.89
C LEU A 380 -7.66 -3.26 3.63
N PRO A 381 -8.72 -2.45 3.53
CA PRO A 381 -9.57 -2.41 2.34
C PRO A 381 -8.76 -2.07 1.08
N ALA A 382 -8.88 -2.91 0.06
CA ALA A 382 -8.32 -2.65 -1.25
C ALA A 382 -9.44 -2.55 -2.30
N GLN A 383 -9.24 -1.71 -3.30
CA GLN A 383 -10.18 -1.50 -4.40
C GLN A 383 -9.67 -2.19 -5.66
N ARG A 384 -10.56 -2.76 -6.46
CA ARG A 384 -10.20 -3.25 -7.79
C ARG A 384 -10.05 -2.09 -8.77
N LEU A 385 -9.25 -2.30 -9.81
CA LEU A 385 -9.24 -1.40 -10.96
C LEU A 385 -10.66 -1.30 -11.56
N VAL A 386 -11.07 -0.09 -11.91
CA VAL A 386 -12.40 0.16 -12.52
C VAL A 386 -12.54 -0.55 -13.86
N ASP A 387 -11.41 -0.73 -14.55
CA ASP A 387 -11.35 -1.41 -15.83
C ASP A 387 -10.94 -2.88 -15.72
N ASP A 388 -10.91 -3.46 -14.52
CA ASP A 388 -10.54 -4.86 -14.31
C ASP A 388 -11.49 -5.81 -15.05
N THR A 389 -10.92 -6.63 -15.94
CA THR A 389 -11.63 -7.69 -16.67
C THR A 389 -11.04 -9.07 -16.40
N SER A 390 -10.11 -9.18 -15.44
CA SER A 390 -9.46 -10.42 -15.07
C SER A 390 -10.46 -11.46 -14.53
N PRO A 391 -10.12 -12.76 -14.59
CA PRO A 391 -10.98 -13.82 -14.07
C PRO A 391 -11.35 -13.61 -12.58
N ALA A 392 -12.52 -14.09 -12.17
CA ALA A 392 -12.94 -14.02 -10.77
C ALA A 392 -11.96 -14.76 -9.83
N GLY A 393 -11.78 -14.24 -8.61
CA GLY A 393 -10.91 -14.82 -7.58
C GLY A 393 -9.43 -14.44 -7.73
N ARG A 394 -9.09 -13.51 -8.64
CA ARG A 394 -7.74 -12.97 -8.78
C ARG A 394 -7.40 -11.93 -7.72
N THR A 395 -8.39 -11.21 -7.20
CA THR A 395 -8.23 -10.24 -6.09
C THR A 395 -8.90 -10.80 -4.83
N LYS A 396 -8.39 -10.38 -3.67
CA LYS A 396 -8.92 -10.68 -2.33
C LYS A 396 -9.58 -9.46 -1.68
N ASP A 397 -9.51 -8.31 -2.34
CA ASP A 397 -10.05 -7.00 -1.96
C ASP A 397 -9.50 -6.51 -0.59
N THR A 398 -8.34 -7.03 -0.20
CA THR A 398 -7.70 -6.79 1.10
C THR A 398 -6.19 -6.77 0.97
N ALA A 399 -5.54 -5.83 1.65
CA ALA A 399 -4.09 -5.69 1.72
C ALA A 399 -3.56 -5.82 3.14
N ILE A 400 -2.24 -6.02 3.24
CA ILE A 400 -1.47 -6.06 4.47
C ILE A 400 -0.39 -5.00 4.37
N ALA A 401 -0.38 -4.05 5.30
CA ALA A 401 0.74 -3.14 5.50
C ALA A 401 1.68 -3.68 6.60
N ASN A 402 2.97 -3.42 6.46
CA ASN A 402 3.93 -3.65 7.50
C ASN A 402 4.73 -2.37 7.77
N PHE A 403 4.76 -1.92 9.03
CA PHE A 403 5.60 -0.82 9.47
C PHE A 403 5.80 -0.83 10.99
N SER A 404 6.92 -0.26 11.44
CA SER A 404 7.12 0.06 12.85
C SER A 404 6.57 1.45 13.14
N MET A 405 5.66 1.57 14.11
CA MET A 405 5.09 2.85 14.52
C MET A 405 5.62 3.32 15.87
N ALA A 406 6.29 4.46 15.85
CA ALA A 406 6.64 5.24 17.04
C ALA A 406 6.60 6.73 16.70
N TYR A 407 6.51 7.57 17.71
CA TYR A 407 6.62 9.02 17.55
C TYR A 407 7.17 9.64 18.83
N VAL A 408 7.86 10.77 18.67
CA VAL A 408 8.38 11.59 19.78
C VAL A 408 7.74 12.95 19.70
N GLY A 409 7.44 13.56 20.83
CA GLY A 409 6.77 14.84 20.82
C GLY A 409 7.05 15.69 22.03
N GLY A 410 6.61 16.95 21.92
CA GLY A 410 6.50 17.86 23.04
C GLY A 410 5.04 18.02 23.43
N GLU A 411 4.75 18.03 24.73
CA GLU A 411 3.43 18.29 25.29
C GLU A 411 3.42 19.60 26.08
N PHE A 412 2.32 20.33 25.96
CA PHE A 412 2.02 21.51 26.78
C PHE A 412 0.55 21.48 27.17
N GLY A 413 0.27 21.59 28.47
CA GLY A 413 -1.09 21.44 28.97
C GLY A 413 -1.35 22.08 30.32
N VAL A 414 -2.59 21.95 30.74
CA VAL A 414 -3.09 22.41 32.04
C VAL A 414 -3.86 21.30 32.73
N ARG A 415 -3.74 21.20 34.06
CA ARG A 415 -4.51 20.29 34.92
C ARG A 415 -5.33 21.10 35.91
N PHE A 416 -6.57 20.68 36.11
CA PHE A 416 -7.52 21.25 37.05
C PHE A 416 -7.87 20.19 38.11
N ALA A 417 -7.41 20.39 39.35
CA ALA A 417 -7.67 19.53 40.49
C ALA A 417 -8.92 19.97 41.25
N PHE A 418 -9.64 19.01 41.84
CA PHE A 418 -10.86 19.24 42.64
C PHE A 418 -11.13 18.11 43.63
#